data_AF-A0A183CYB2-F1
#
_entry.id   AF-A0A183CYB2-F1
#
_cell.length_a   1.000
_cell.length_b   1.000
_cell.length_c   1.000
_cell.angle_alpha   90.00
_cell.angle_beta   90.00
_cell.angle_gamma   90.00
#
_symmetry.space_group_name_H-M   'P 1'
#
loop_
_entity.id
_entity.type
_entity.pdbx_description
1 polymer ?
#
loop_
_entity_poly.entity_id
_entity_poly.type
_entity_poly.pdbx_seq_one_letter_code
_entity_poly.pdbx_strand_id
1 'polypeptide(L)'
;MGMLVNGNDDGCYWGGSGSAEQFLPNLEKGGIWRRWLGFREGSADQEKTQMSPEFKELTAKYDTYKECSDLLVQKLEACIQQNKNVIDIGKIVNEPNENPYEKLANSFSSFSNFFPPEKHESIRALASTAFNLGRLQRAQQLEGRRSIRHLRRFFATEYKELMDERAKLEKARKHMDRMKHEVKVSKTTEKIEKYAVLYEQAVEEFDAQARRTIILLNQLPNIKNEHTVSFFFFGYLDHCFPSFRVVEKEK
;
A
#
# COMPACT_ATOMS: atom_id res chain seq x y z
N MET A 1 62.58 -74.35 12.80
CA MET A 1 61.67 -73.85 11.75
C MET A 1 60.97 -72.62 12.33
N GLY A 2 61.08 -71.39 11.86
CA GLY A 2 61.51 -70.86 10.57
C GLY A 2 60.41 -69.91 10.05
N MET A 3 60.61 -68.59 10.22
CA MET A 3 59.99 -67.41 9.55
C MET A 3 58.50 -67.09 9.85
N LEU A 4 58.14 -65.91 10.45
CA LEU A 4 58.01 -64.53 9.89
C LEU A 4 56.89 -64.44 8.81
N VAL A 5 55.86 -63.57 8.79
CA VAL A 5 55.72 -62.12 9.04
C VAL A 5 54.23 -61.73 9.31
N ASN A 6 54.07 -60.59 10.00
CA ASN A 6 52.90 -59.78 10.40
C ASN A 6 51.71 -59.56 9.43
N GLY A 7 50.57 -59.21 10.04
CA GLY A 7 49.50 -58.39 9.46
C GLY A 7 48.47 -57.99 10.52
N ASN A 8 48.55 -56.75 11.02
CA ASN A 8 47.47 -56.07 11.74
C ASN A 8 46.28 -55.92 10.78
N ASP A 9 45.06 -56.20 11.25
CA ASP A 9 43.86 -55.57 10.71
C ASP A 9 42.85 -55.33 11.85
N ASP A 10 42.70 -54.05 12.15
CA ASP A 10 41.74 -53.47 13.08
C ASP A 10 40.33 -53.60 12.49
N GLY A 11 39.49 -54.42 13.11
CA GLY A 11 38.07 -54.54 12.79
C GLY A 11 37.29 -53.31 13.28
N CYS A 12 37.11 -52.33 12.41
CA CYS A 12 36.31 -51.12 12.63
C CYS A 12 34.85 -51.44 12.97
N TYR A 13 34.44 -51.00 14.16
CA TYR A 13 33.06 -50.68 14.54
C TYR A 13 32.43 -49.73 13.51
N TRP A 14 31.30 -50.10 12.90
CA TRP A 14 30.40 -49.14 12.27
C TRP A 14 29.17 -48.94 13.15
N GLY A 15 29.35 -48.10 14.18
CA GLY A 15 28.26 -47.32 14.74
C GLY A 15 28.03 -46.08 13.88
N GLY A 16 26.77 -45.65 13.75
CA GLY A 16 26.48 -44.36 13.13
C GLY A 16 25.14 -44.31 12.39
N SER A 17 24.04 -44.29 13.15
CA SER A 17 22.77 -43.72 12.70
C SER A 17 22.98 -42.21 12.46
N GLY A 18 23.44 -41.84 11.27
CA GLY A 18 23.49 -40.45 10.82
C GLY A 18 22.06 -39.92 10.71
N SER A 19 21.66 -39.02 11.60
CA SER A 19 20.38 -38.33 11.48
C SER A 19 20.44 -37.43 10.22
N ALA A 20 19.29 -37.26 9.57
CA ALA A 20 19.13 -36.38 8.40
C ALA A 20 19.53 -34.91 8.69
N GLU A 21 19.83 -34.55 9.94
CA GLU A 21 20.31 -33.21 10.34
C GLU A 21 21.75 -32.93 9.88
N GLN A 22 22.57 -33.95 9.61
CA GLN A 22 23.96 -33.75 9.17
C GLN A 22 24.10 -33.31 7.71
N PHE A 23 23.03 -33.40 6.91
CA PHE A 23 23.02 -33.06 5.49
C PHE A 23 22.35 -31.72 5.17
N LEU A 24 21.90 -30.96 6.18
CA LEU A 24 21.51 -29.57 5.96
C LEU A 24 22.78 -28.76 5.69
N PRO A 25 22.92 -28.12 4.52
CA PRO A 25 24.10 -27.34 4.21
C PRO A 25 24.32 -26.28 5.31
N ASN A 26 25.57 -26.18 5.78
CA ASN A 26 26.04 -25.10 6.63
C ASN A 26 25.89 -23.78 5.85
N LEU A 27 24.67 -23.23 5.87
CA LEU A 27 24.38 -21.89 5.40
C LEU A 27 25.15 -20.96 6.35
N GLU A 28 26.40 -20.63 6.09
CA GLU A 28 27.20 -19.70 6.90
C GLU A 28 27.04 -18.24 6.47
N LYS A 29 26.27 -17.96 5.42
CA LYS A 29 26.11 -16.57 4.92
C LYS A 29 24.91 -15.89 5.57
N GLY A 30 25.15 -14.82 6.32
CA GLY A 30 24.17 -14.01 7.05
C GLY A 30 23.10 -13.34 6.16
N GLY A 31 22.19 -14.14 5.61
CA GLY A 31 21.08 -13.71 4.77
C GLY A 31 19.96 -13.02 5.57
N ILE A 32 19.21 -12.18 4.87
CA ILE A 32 18.07 -11.42 5.38
C ILE A 32 17.03 -12.38 5.97
N TRP A 33 16.84 -13.55 5.36
CA TRP A 33 16.03 -14.66 5.86
C TRP A 33 16.27 -14.96 7.34
N ARG A 34 17.54 -15.02 7.79
CA ARG A 34 17.88 -15.31 9.19
C ARG A 34 17.55 -14.17 10.15
N ARG A 35 17.66 -12.93 9.68
CA ARG A 35 17.35 -11.73 10.48
C ARG A 35 15.84 -11.48 10.56
N TRP A 36 15.12 -11.85 9.51
CA TRP A 36 13.71 -11.52 9.32
C TRP A 36 12.76 -12.69 9.56
N LEU A 37 13.26 -13.87 9.90
CA LEU A 37 12.45 -15.00 10.33
C LEU A 37 12.90 -15.46 11.71
N GLY A 38 11.96 -15.44 12.66
CA GLY A 38 12.19 -16.07 13.95
C GLY A 38 12.15 -17.59 13.75
N PHE A 39 13.29 -18.26 13.86
CA PHE A 39 13.32 -19.71 13.93
C PHE A 39 12.71 -20.13 15.26
N ARG A 40 11.48 -20.65 15.22
CA ARG A 40 10.89 -21.38 16.34
C ARG A 40 10.63 -22.79 15.84
N GLU A 41 11.54 -23.70 16.15
CA GLU A 41 11.31 -25.14 15.99
C GLU A 41 10.19 -25.54 16.95
N GLY A 42 8.99 -25.68 16.40
CA GLY A 42 7.84 -26.28 17.06
C GLY A 42 7.56 -27.62 16.39
N SER A 43 7.37 -28.65 17.21
CA SER A 43 7.02 -30.04 16.87
C SER A 43 6.29 -30.21 15.53
N ALA A 44 6.78 -31.19 14.76
CA ALA A 44 6.32 -31.89 13.53
C ALA A 44 5.08 -31.43 12.72
N ASP A 45 4.13 -30.68 13.28
CA ASP A 45 2.87 -30.26 12.67
C ASP A 45 2.76 -28.72 12.47
N GLN A 46 3.75 -27.93 12.91
CA GLN A 46 3.71 -26.46 12.85
C GLN A 46 5.00 -25.73 12.42
N GLU A 47 5.94 -26.37 11.71
CA GLU A 47 7.12 -25.69 11.16
C GLU A 47 6.82 -24.81 9.93
N LYS A 48 5.83 -23.90 10.02
CA LYS A 48 5.68 -22.83 9.04
C LYS A 48 6.66 -21.73 9.39
N THR A 49 7.48 -21.33 8.43
CA THR A 49 8.39 -20.20 8.59
C THR A 49 7.64 -18.94 9.03
N GLN A 50 7.98 -18.34 10.16
CA GLN A 50 7.27 -17.16 10.70
C GLN A 50 8.00 -15.86 10.37
N MET A 51 7.28 -14.88 9.80
CA MET A 51 7.79 -13.52 9.60
C MET A 51 8.16 -12.86 10.94
N SER A 52 9.24 -12.09 10.96
CA SER A 52 9.69 -11.33 12.14
C SER A 52 8.60 -10.37 12.64
N PRO A 53 8.61 -10.05 13.95
CA PRO A 53 7.72 -9.04 14.50
C PRO A 53 7.90 -7.67 13.83
N GLU A 54 9.13 -7.29 13.47
CA GLU A 54 9.43 -6.04 12.76
C GLU A 54 8.74 -5.97 11.38
N PHE A 55 8.78 -7.05 10.60
CA PHE A 55 8.08 -7.12 9.32
C PHE A 55 6.57 -7.00 9.48
N LYS A 56 6.01 -7.69 10.48
CA LYS A 56 4.57 -7.62 10.80
C LYS A 56 4.18 -6.21 11.22
N GLU A 57 5.01 -5.53 12.00
CA GLU A 57 4.78 -4.15 12.43
C GLU A 57 4.82 -3.17 11.24
N LEU A 58 5.82 -3.26 10.37
CA LEU A 58 5.91 -2.43 9.16
C LEU A 58 4.68 -2.60 8.26
N THR A 59 4.27 -3.86 8.09
CA THR A 59 3.07 -4.21 7.34
C THR A 59 1.82 -3.59 7.97
N ALA A 60 1.66 -3.74 9.29
CA ALA A 60 0.52 -3.16 10.01
C ALA A 60 0.49 -1.64 9.93
N LYS A 61 1.64 -0.95 9.98
CA LYS A 61 1.74 0.50 9.78
C LYS A 61 1.28 0.92 8.39
N TYR A 62 1.60 0.14 7.37
CA TYR A 62 1.20 0.40 5.98
C TYR A 62 -0.31 0.19 5.80
N ASP A 63 -0.86 -0.90 6.33
CA ASP A 63 -2.30 -1.21 6.27
C ASP A 63 -3.12 -0.17 7.05
N THR A 64 -2.67 0.23 8.24
CA THR A 64 -3.29 1.33 9.01
C THR A 64 -3.28 2.64 8.22
N TYR A 65 -2.17 2.95 7.53
CA TYR A 65 -2.10 4.14 6.70
C TYR A 65 -3.08 4.09 5.53
N LYS A 66 -3.26 2.93 4.90
CA LYS A 66 -4.27 2.72 3.86
C LYS A 66 -5.67 3.03 4.41
N GLU A 67 -6.04 2.47 5.56
CA GLU A 67 -7.36 2.68 6.16
C GLU A 67 -7.63 4.15 6.48
N CYS A 68 -6.67 4.82 7.10
CA CYS A 68 -6.76 6.25 7.39
C CYS A 68 -6.86 7.10 6.11
N SER A 69 -6.07 6.77 5.08
CA SER A 69 -6.08 7.50 3.81
C SER A 69 -7.40 7.33 3.06
N ASP A 70 -8.00 6.13 3.12
CA ASP A 70 -9.27 5.81 2.47
C ASP A 70 -10.41 6.65 3.08
N LEU A 71 -10.49 6.64 4.41
CA LEU A 71 -11.43 7.47 5.15
C LEU A 71 -11.22 8.97 4.88
N LEU A 72 -9.96 9.41 4.81
CA LEU A 72 -9.63 10.80 4.52
C LEU A 72 -10.11 11.22 3.13
N VAL A 73 -9.85 10.40 2.10
CA VAL A 73 -10.32 10.68 0.72
C VAL A 73 -11.84 10.79 0.69
N GLN A 74 -12.55 9.84 1.29
CA GLN A 74 -14.02 9.87 1.34
C GLN A 74 -14.56 11.15 1.97
N LYS A 75 -13.97 11.58 3.10
CA LYS A 75 -14.37 12.83 3.77
C LYS A 75 -14.06 14.07 2.93
N LEU A 76 -12.91 14.12 2.29
CA LEU A 76 -12.53 15.25 1.45
C LEU A 76 -13.41 15.35 0.21
N GLU A 77 -13.73 14.23 -0.44
CA GLU A 77 -14.65 14.19 -1.58
C GLU A 77 -16.03 14.71 -1.19
N ALA A 78 -16.56 14.32 -0.02
CA ALA A 78 -17.84 14.80 0.50
C ALA A 78 -17.84 16.31 0.82
N CYS A 79 -16.71 16.87 1.27
CA CYS A 79 -16.58 18.31 1.50
C CYS A 79 -16.57 19.10 0.18
N ILE A 80 -15.90 18.59 -0.84
CA ILE A 80 -15.72 19.27 -2.13
C ILE A 80 -16.99 19.15 -3.01
N GLN A 81 -17.65 17.99 -2.96
CA GLN A 81 -18.83 17.67 -3.77
C GLN A 81 -19.95 17.15 -2.87
N GLN A 82 -20.98 17.96 -2.66
CA GLN A 82 -22.11 17.58 -1.82
C GLN A 82 -23.09 16.63 -2.54
N ASN A 83 -23.06 16.58 -3.87
CA ASN A 83 -23.92 15.71 -4.66
C ASN A 83 -23.36 14.29 -4.69
N LYS A 84 -24.00 13.37 -3.94
CA LYS A 84 -23.62 11.95 -3.86
C LYS A 84 -23.59 11.26 -5.22
N ASN A 85 -24.55 11.56 -6.09
CA ASN A 85 -24.60 10.94 -7.43
C ASN A 85 -23.35 11.24 -8.28
N VAL A 86 -22.71 12.40 -8.05
CA VAL A 86 -21.47 12.77 -8.74
C VAL A 86 -20.28 12.00 -8.15
N ILE A 87 -20.23 11.88 -6.82
CA ILE A 87 -19.19 11.12 -6.10
C ILE A 87 -19.25 9.64 -6.45
N ASP A 88 -20.46 9.05 -6.54
CA ASP A 88 -20.66 7.63 -6.79
C ASP A 88 -20.11 7.18 -8.15
N ILE A 89 -20.05 8.10 -9.13
CA ILE A 89 -19.46 7.87 -10.46
C ILE A 89 -17.94 8.16 -10.45
N GLY A 90 -17.36 8.45 -9.28
CA GLY A 90 -15.94 8.78 -9.07
C GLY A 90 -15.54 10.19 -9.48
N LYS A 91 -16.52 11.05 -9.83
CA LYS A 91 -16.30 12.45 -10.24
C LYS A 91 -16.38 13.38 -9.02
N ILE A 92 -15.73 14.53 -9.13
CA ILE A 92 -15.73 15.58 -8.10
C ILE A 92 -16.23 16.90 -8.69
N VAL A 93 -15.86 17.18 -9.94
CA VAL A 93 -16.22 18.40 -10.64
C VAL A 93 -17.60 18.23 -11.27
N ASN A 94 -18.50 19.18 -11.04
CA ASN A 94 -19.79 19.20 -11.74
C ASN A 94 -19.60 19.43 -13.25
N GLU A 95 -20.45 18.81 -14.06
CA GLU A 95 -20.52 19.11 -15.49
C GLU A 95 -20.91 20.59 -15.72
N PRO A 96 -20.63 21.16 -16.90
CA PRO A 96 -21.03 22.52 -17.24
C PRO A 96 -22.54 22.72 -17.04
N ASN A 97 -22.96 23.81 -16.37
CA ASN A 97 -24.35 24.14 -16.04
C ASN A 97 -25.06 23.14 -15.10
N GLU A 98 -24.37 22.11 -14.60
CA GLU A 98 -24.91 21.19 -13.61
C GLU A 98 -24.67 21.64 -12.16
N ASN A 99 -23.87 22.69 -11.96
CA ASN A 99 -23.63 23.26 -10.65
C ASN A 99 -24.91 23.96 -10.11
N PRO A 100 -25.31 23.74 -8.85
CA PRO A 100 -26.51 24.34 -8.27
C PRO A 100 -26.56 25.88 -8.36
N TYR A 101 -25.42 26.55 -8.17
CA TYR A 101 -25.36 28.01 -8.23
C TYR A 101 -25.41 28.53 -9.67
N GLU A 102 -24.85 27.79 -10.64
CA GLU A 102 -24.99 28.10 -12.08
C GLU A 102 -26.47 27.98 -12.50
N LYS A 103 -27.17 26.91 -12.09
CA LYS A 103 -28.62 26.75 -12.31
C LYS A 103 -29.43 27.86 -11.67
N LEU A 104 -29.07 28.27 -10.46
CA LEU A 104 -29.74 29.35 -9.75
C LEU A 104 -29.55 30.70 -10.48
N ALA A 105 -28.34 31.00 -10.95
CA ALA A 105 -28.06 32.22 -11.72
C ALA A 105 -28.86 32.28 -13.03
N ASN A 106 -28.91 31.17 -13.76
CA ASN A 106 -29.71 31.04 -14.99
C ASN A 106 -31.21 31.19 -14.71
N SER A 107 -31.68 30.65 -13.58
CA SER A 107 -33.05 30.81 -13.13
C SER A 107 -33.36 32.28 -12.85
N PHE A 108 -32.57 32.99 -12.05
CA PHE A 108 -32.80 34.42 -11.78
C PHE A 108 -32.82 35.27 -13.06
N SER A 109 -31.92 34.99 -14.00
CA SER A 109 -31.88 35.67 -15.30
C SER A 109 -33.18 35.45 -16.08
N SER A 110 -33.69 34.21 -16.10
CA SER A 110 -34.95 33.85 -16.77
C SER A 110 -36.17 34.45 -16.06
N PHE A 111 -36.16 34.48 -14.73
CA PHE A 111 -37.25 35.00 -13.91
C PHE A 111 -37.37 36.53 -13.97
N SER A 112 -36.29 37.25 -14.31
CA SER A 112 -36.28 38.73 -14.35
C SER A 112 -37.41 39.35 -15.18
N ASN A 113 -37.80 38.68 -16.28
CA ASN A 113 -38.85 39.14 -17.19
C ASN A 113 -40.27 39.11 -16.59
N PHE A 114 -40.48 38.37 -15.50
CA PHE A 114 -41.80 38.26 -14.84
C PHE A 114 -42.01 39.29 -13.72
N PHE A 115 -40.98 40.09 -13.40
CA PHE A 115 -41.05 41.09 -12.34
C PHE A 115 -41.16 42.52 -12.90
N PRO A 116 -41.69 43.48 -12.12
CA PRO A 116 -41.70 44.89 -12.49
C PRO A 116 -40.29 45.43 -12.75
N PRO A 117 -40.12 46.42 -13.67
CA PRO A 117 -38.82 46.98 -14.02
C PRO A 117 -37.97 47.46 -12.83
N GLU A 118 -38.62 47.99 -11.79
CA GLU A 118 -37.98 48.45 -10.55
C GLU A 118 -37.20 47.35 -9.80
N LYS A 119 -37.56 46.07 -10.02
CA LYS A 119 -36.91 44.92 -9.37
C LYS A 119 -35.82 44.29 -10.24
N HIS A 120 -35.71 44.68 -11.51
CA HIS A 120 -34.78 44.06 -12.46
C HIS A 120 -33.32 44.19 -12.00
N GLU A 121 -32.93 45.33 -11.44
CA GLU A 121 -31.56 45.55 -10.94
C GLU A 121 -31.24 44.60 -9.78
N SER A 122 -32.17 44.46 -8.82
CA SER A 122 -32.00 43.56 -7.68
C SER A 122 -31.89 42.09 -8.14
N ILE A 123 -32.70 41.67 -9.10
CA ILE A 123 -32.66 40.30 -9.65
C ILE A 123 -31.35 40.07 -10.42
N ARG A 124 -30.87 41.07 -11.18
CA ARG A 124 -29.58 40.99 -11.86
C ARG A 124 -28.42 40.88 -10.88
N ALA A 125 -28.46 41.61 -9.76
CA ALA A 125 -27.48 41.48 -8.69
C ALA A 125 -27.48 40.08 -8.08
N LEU A 126 -28.65 39.49 -7.80
CA LEU A 126 -28.77 38.11 -7.32
C LEU A 126 -28.22 37.09 -8.32
N ALA A 127 -28.54 37.24 -9.61
CA ALA A 127 -28.02 36.39 -10.68
C ALA A 127 -26.49 36.45 -10.75
N SER A 128 -25.91 37.65 -10.66
CA SER A 128 -24.45 37.87 -10.66
C SER A 128 -23.78 37.23 -9.44
N THR A 129 -24.35 37.39 -8.23
CA THR A 129 -23.83 36.74 -7.03
C THR A 129 -23.86 35.22 -7.14
N ALA A 130 -24.98 34.64 -7.59
CA ALA A 130 -25.09 33.20 -7.79
C ALA A 130 -24.09 32.69 -8.83
N PHE A 131 -23.88 33.42 -9.94
CA PHE A 131 -22.88 33.08 -10.94
C PHE A 131 -21.46 33.07 -10.36
N ASN A 132 -21.10 34.09 -9.56
CA ASN A 132 -19.80 34.16 -8.91
C ASN A 132 -19.59 33.01 -7.91
N LEU A 133 -20.62 32.64 -7.15
CA LEU A 133 -20.57 31.47 -6.26
C LEU A 133 -20.34 30.17 -7.04
N GLY A 134 -21.03 29.98 -8.17
CA GLY A 134 -20.81 28.82 -9.06
C GLY A 134 -19.39 28.74 -9.59
N ARG A 135 -18.84 29.89 -10.03
CA ARG A 135 -17.45 29.99 -10.48
C ARG A 135 -16.45 29.64 -9.37
N LEU A 136 -16.64 30.16 -8.16
CA LEU A 136 -15.79 29.86 -7.00
C LEU A 136 -15.86 28.38 -6.62
N GLN A 137 -17.06 27.80 -6.54
CA GLN A 137 -17.22 26.38 -6.23
C GLN A 137 -16.56 25.49 -7.30
N ARG A 138 -16.66 25.84 -8.58
CA ARG A 138 -15.99 25.10 -9.66
C ARG A 138 -14.47 25.15 -9.53
N ALA A 139 -13.91 26.31 -9.19
CA ALA A 139 -12.48 26.45 -8.91
C ALA A 139 -12.06 25.58 -7.72
N GLN A 140 -12.84 25.60 -6.63
CA GLN A 140 -12.62 24.77 -5.45
C GLN A 140 -12.68 23.28 -5.77
N GLN A 141 -13.61 22.84 -6.62
CA GLN A 141 -13.71 21.45 -7.06
C GLN A 141 -12.52 21.01 -7.90
N LEU A 142 -12.04 21.87 -8.80
CA LEU A 142 -10.87 21.58 -9.63
C LEU A 142 -9.60 21.46 -8.78
N GLU A 143 -9.43 22.37 -7.82
CA GLU A 143 -8.27 22.36 -6.93
C GLU A 143 -8.33 21.21 -5.93
N GLY A 144 -9.50 20.97 -5.33
CA GLY A 144 -9.76 19.81 -4.48
C GLY A 144 -9.50 18.49 -5.21
N ARG A 145 -9.91 18.36 -6.47
CA ARG A 145 -9.58 17.20 -7.30
C ARG A 145 -8.07 17.03 -7.49
N ARG A 146 -7.31 18.12 -7.61
CA ARG A 146 -5.85 18.07 -7.75
C ARG A 146 -5.18 17.67 -6.45
N SER A 147 -5.59 18.25 -5.32
CA SER A 147 -4.99 18.00 -4.01
C SER A 147 -5.17 16.56 -3.55
N ILE A 148 -6.34 15.95 -3.81
CA ILE A 148 -6.58 14.55 -3.43
C ILE A 148 -6.08 13.53 -4.47
N ARG A 149 -5.54 13.97 -5.60
CA ARG A 149 -5.12 13.08 -6.69
C ARG A 149 -4.09 12.05 -6.24
N HIS A 150 -3.08 12.48 -5.50
CA HIS A 150 -2.01 11.59 -5.02
C HIS A 150 -2.55 10.57 -4.02
N LEU A 151 -3.45 10.98 -3.12
CA LEU A 151 -4.16 10.08 -2.22
C LEU A 151 -5.00 9.04 -2.97
N ARG A 152 -5.71 9.42 -4.04
CA ARG A 152 -6.47 8.46 -4.86
C ARG A 152 -5.54 7.50 -5.61
N ARG A 153 -4.40 7.99 -6.10
CA ARG A 153 -3.42 7.21 -6.84
C ARG A 153 -2.75 6.15 -5.95
N PHE A 154 -2.47 6.49 -4.70
CA PHE A 154 -1.90 5.59 -3.68
C PHE A 154 -2.47 4.16 -3.71
N PHE A 155 -3.81 4.05 -3.79
CA PHE A 155 -4.48 2.75 -3.78
C PHE A 155 -4.24 1.94 -5.06
N ALA A 156 -4.17 2.61 -6.21
CA ALA A 156 -4.07 1.97 -7.51
C ALA A 156 -2.62 1.60 -7.88
N THR A 157 -1.64 2.30 -7.33
CA THR A 157 -0.22 2.09 -7.62
C THR A 157 0.54 1.50 -6.43
N GLU A 158 0.82 2.30 -5.41
CA GLU A 158 1.75 1.98 -4.33
C GLU A 158 1.23 0.85 -3.43
N TYR A 159 -0.03 0.93 -2.99
CA TYR A 159 -0.64 -0.11 -2.17
C TYR A 159 -0.80 -1.41 -2.95
N LYS A 160 -1.22 -1.32 -4.22
CA LYS A 160 -1.37 -2.50 -5.09
C LYS A 160 -0.03 -3.21 -5.31
N GLU A 161 1.03 -2.46 -5.61
CA GLU A 161 2.37 -3.00 -5.80
C GLU A 161 2.87 -3.74 -4.54
N LEU A 162 2.67 -3.14 -3.36
CA LEU A 162 3.01 -3.80 -2.09
C LEU A 162 2.22 -5.11 -1.91
N MET A 163 0.92 -5.13 -2.21
CA MET A 163 0.09 -6.32 -2.09
C MET A 163 0.52 -7.43 -3.05
N ASP A 164 0.89 -7.08 -4.28
CA ASP A 164 1.40 -8.01 -5.28
C ASP A 164 2.75 -8.63 -4.82
N GLU A 165 3.67 -7.81 -4.30
CA GLU A 165 4.95 -8.31 -3.78
C GLU A 165 4.80 -9.14 -2.50
N ARG A 166 3.84 -8.80 -1.61
CA ARG A 166 3.47 -9.62 -0.45
C ARG A 166 2.90 -10.98 -0.87
N ALA A 167 2.06 -11.03 -1.89
CA ALA A 167 1.52 -12.28 -2.40
C ALA A 167 2.62 -13.19 -2.99
N LYS A 168 3.58 -12.61 -3.71
CA LYS A 168 4.77 -13.34 -4.20
C LYS A 168 5.64 -13.84 -3.06
N LEU A 169 5.88 -13.02 -2.02
CA LEU A 169 6.64 -13.42 -0.84
C LEU A 169 6.00 -14.61 -0.13
N GLU A 170 4.68 -14.60 0.03
CA GLU A 170 3.95 -15.72 0.63
C GLU A 170 4.03 -17.00 -0.21
N LYS A 171 4.02 -16.87 -1.54
CA LYS A 171 4.23 -18.00 -2.45
C LYS A 171 5.65 -18.57 -2.32
N ALA A 172 6.66 -17.71 -2.27
CA ALA A 172 8.06 -18.11 -2.08
C ALA A 172 8.26 -18.80 -0.72
N ARG A 173 7.64 -18.28 0.35
CA ARG A 173 7.64 -18.89 1.68
C ARG A 173 7.10 -20.32 1.65
N LYS A 174 5.91 -20.51 1.07
CA LYS A 174 5.29 -21.84 0.92
C LYS A 174 6.13 -22.78 0.04
N HIS A 175 6.86 -22.26 -0.93
CA HIS A 175 7.75 -23.08 -1.76
C HIS A 175 8.97 -23.55 -0.95
N MET A 176 9.63 -22.64 -0.26
CA MET A 176 10.77 -22.94 0.62
C MET A 176 10.39 -23.92 1.73
N ASP A 177 9.27 -23.72 2.42
CA ASP A 177 8.79 -24.63 3.47
C ASP A 177 8.52 -26.06 2.91
N ARG A 178 7.99 -26.16 1.68
CA ARG A 178 7.83 -27.44 0.99
C ARG A 178 9.18 -28.11 0.69
N MET A 179 10.14 -27.37 0.15
CA MET A 179 11.47 -27.93 -0.14
C MET A 179 12.18 -28.38 1.14
N LYS A 180 12.07 -27.61 2.23
CA LYS A 180 12.58 -28.01 3.56
C LYS A 180 11.98 -29.35 4.01
N HIS A 181 10.68 -29.54 3.80
CA HIS A 181 9.99 -30.78 4.16
C HIS A 181 10.47 -31.97 3.32
N GLU A 182 10.64 -31.79 2.01
CA GLU A 182 11.14 -32.85 1.10
C GLU A 182 12.56 -33.31 1.47
N VAL A 183 13.44 -32.38 1.88
CA VAL A 183 14.78 -32.72 2.41
C VAL A 183 14.66 -33.62 3.65
N LYS A 184 13.78 -33.25 4.59
CA LYS A 184 13.61 -33.99 5.87
C LYS A 184 13.01 -35.39 5.68
N VAL A 185 12.08 -35.58 4.74
CA VAL A 185 11.38 -36.85 4.53
C VAL A 185 12.17 -37.82 3.64
N SER A 186 13.16 -37.32 2.89
CA SER A 186 13.98 -38.12 2.00
C SER A 186 14.88 -39.11 2.75
N LYS A 187 14.86 -40.38 2.31
CA LYS A 187 15.59 -41.49 2.96
C LYS A 187 16.88 -41.90 2.23
N THR A 188 17.06 -41.46 1.00
CA THR A 188 18.19 -41.82 0.13
C THR A 188 19.09 -40.61 -0.09
N THR A 189 20.41 -40.79 0.03
CA THR A 189 21.42 -39.72 -0.08
C THR A 189 21.29 -38.91 -1.36
N GLU A 190 21.12 -39.54 -2.52
CA GLU A 190 20.94 -38.85 -3.82
C GLU A 190 19.72 -37.90 -3.84
N LYS A 191 18.62 -38.30 -3.17
CA LYS A 191 17.41 -37.46 -3.08
C LYS A 191 17.61 -36.31 -2.10
N ILE A 192 18.31 -36.55 -1.00
CA ILE A 192 18.65 -35.51 -0.01
C ILE A 192 19.49 -34.42 -0.68
N GLU A 193 20.55 -34.79 -1.40
CA GLU A 193 21.41 -33.83 -2.11
C GLU A 193 20.62 -33.02 -3.15
N LYS A 194 19.77 -33.70 -3.95
CA LYS A 194 18.93 -33.01 -4.94
C LYS A 194 17.98 -32.01 -4.29
N TYR A 195 17.29 -32.38 -3.22
CA TYR A 195 16.36 -31.48 -2.54
C TYR A 195 17.07 -30.40 -1.73
N ALA A 196 18.29 -30.65 -1.24
CA ALA A 196 19.10 -29.64 -0.57
C ALA A 196 19.45 -28.48 -1.52
N VAL A 197 19.86 -28.80 -2.75
CA VAL A 197 20.10 -27.78 -3.80
C VAL A 197 18.82 -26.99 -4.13
N LEU A 198 17.68 -27.67 -4.24
CA LEU A 198 16.39 -27.01 -4.49
C LEU A 198 15.95 -26.14 -3.31
N TYR A 199 16.24 -26.55 -2.08
CA TYR A 199 15.98 -25.76 -0.89
C TYR A 199 16.86 -24.50 -0.85
N GLU A 200 18.15 -24.60 -1.17
CA GLU A 200 19.04 -23.44 -1.28
C GLU A 200 18.51 -22.42 -2.31
N GLN A 201 18.11 -22.89 -3.50
CA GLN A 201 17.50 -22.03 -4.52
C GLN A 201 16.22 -21.35 -4.01
N ALA A 202 15.35 -22.09 -3.30
CA ALA A 202 14.13 -21.54 -2.73
C ALA A 202 14.39 -20.51 -1.62
N VAL A 203 15.46 -20.69 -0.83
CA VAL A 203 15.91 -19.71 0.17
C VAL A 203 16.39 -18.43 -0.52
N GLU A 204 17.19 -18.53 -1.57
CA GLU A 204 17.66 -17.37 -2.35
C GLU A 204 16.51 -16.59 -2.99
N GLU A 205 15.52 -17.28 -3.56
CA GLU A 205 14.32 -16.67 -4.13
C GLU A 205 13.50 -15.95 -3.05
N PHE A 206 13.29 -16.60 -1.89
CA PHE A 206 12.62 -15.98 -0.76
C PHE A 206 13.36 -14.73 -0.29
N ASP A 207 14.68 -14.79 -0.18
CA ASP A 207 15.51 -13.67 0.25
C ASP A 207 15.44 -12.48 -0.70
N ALA A 208 15.47 -12.76 -2.01
CA ALA A 208 15.31 -11.74 -3.04
C ALA A 208 13.93 -11.07 -2.96
N GLN A 209 12.88 -11.86 -2.75
CA GLN A 209 11.52 -11.36 -2.67
C GLN A 209 11.25 -10.59 -1.35
N ALA A 210 11.84 -11.04 -0.24
CA ALA A 210 11.77 -10.36 1.05
C ALA A 210 12.43 -8.98 0.97
N ARG A 211 13.62 -8.89 0.34
CA ARG A 211 14.30 -7.61 0.08
C ARG A 211 13.40 -6.61 -0.65
N ARG A 212 12.77 -7.03 -1.74
CA ARG A 212 11.85 -6.16 -2.52
C ARG A 212 10.70 -5.65 -1.67
N THR A 213 10.06 -6.54 -0.91
CA THR A 213 8.93 -6.19 -0.06
C THR A 213 9.34 -5.20 1.05
N ILE A 214 10.51 -5.40 1.68
CA ILE A 214 11.04 -4.50 2.71
C ILE A 214 11.34 -3.11 2.13
N ILE A 215 11.91 -3.04 0.93
CA ILE A 215 12.17 -1.76 0.26
C ILE A 215 10.86 -0.97 0.09
N LEU A 216 9.80 -1.62 -0.37
CA LEU A 216 8.48 -0.98 -0.53
C LEU A 216 7.88 -0.54 0.82
N LEU A 217 7.97 -1.39 1.85
CA LEU A 217 7.48 -1.04 3.19
C LEU A 217 8.20 0.20 3.76
N ASN A 218 9.51 0.31 3.50
CA ASN A 218 10.33 1.43 3.95
C ASN A 218 10.12 2.72 3.13
N GLN A 219 9.40 2.68 2.01
CA GLN A 219 9.02 3.89 1.26
C GLN A 219 7.85 4.64 1.90
N LEU A 220 7.14 4.05 2.86
CA LEU A 220 5.97 4.65 3.50
C LEU A 220 6.18 6.09 4.01
N PRO A 221 7.32 6.46 4.66
CA PRO A 221 7.57 7.84 5.06
C PRO A 221 7.63 8.83 3.89
N ASN A 222 8.23 8.43 2.76
CA ASN A 222 8.30 9.28 1.57
C ASN A 222 6.91 9.49 0.97
N ILE A 223 6.12 8.41 0.85
CA ILE A 223 4.72 8.48 0.39
C ILE A 223 3.90 9.42 1.28
N LYS A 224 4.05 9.31 2.61
CA LYS A 224 3.40 10.23 3.56
C LYS A 224 3.77 11.68 3.32
N ASN A 225 5.05 11.96 3.08
CA ASN A 225 5.51 13.32 2.81
C ASN A 225 4.91 13.88 1.52
N GLU A 226 4.87 13.10 0.43
CA GLU A 226 4.28 13.50 -0.84
C GLU A 226 2.78 13.82 -0.73
N HIS A 227 2.05 12.98 0.02
CA HIS A 227 0.64 13.22 0.30
C HIS A 227 0.43 14.47 1.16
N THR A 228 1.30 14.69 2.13
CA THR A 228 1.25 15.84 3.05
C THR A 228 1.49 17.14 2.31
N VAL A 229 2.51 17.21 1.44
CA VAL A 229 2.78 18.40 0.60
C VAL A 229 1.57 18.72 -0.28
N SER A 230 1.01 17.71 -0.96
CA SER A 230 -0.18 17.87 -1.80
C SER A 230 -1.38 18.41 -1.02
N PHE A 231 -1.50 18.04 0.25
CA PHE A 231 -2.56 18.49 1.15
C PHE A 231 -2.33 19.90 1.71
N PHE A 232 -1.10 20.26 2.08
CA PHE A 232 -0.79 21.61 2.59
C PHE A 232 -1.03 22.70 1.54
N PHE A 233 -0.77 22.42 0.26
CA PHE A 233 -1.12 23.34 -0.82
C PHE A 233 -2.62 23.61 -0.92
N PHE A 234 -3.47 22.65 -0.56
CA PHE A 234 -4.93 22.82 -0.50
C PHE A 234 -5.37 23.76 0.64
N GLY A 235 -4.82 23.57 1.85
CA GLY A 235 -5.18 24.38 3.02
C GLY A 235 -4.71 25.85 2.95
N TYR A 236 -3.57 26.11 2.31
CA TYR A 236 -3.07 27.48 2.13
C TYR A 236 -3.92 28.28 1.13
N LEU A 237 -4.50 27.65 0.12
CA LEU A 237 -5.36 28.33 -0.85
C LEU A 237 -6.72 28.71 -0.24
N ASP A 238 -7.30 27.88 0.63
CA ASP A 238 -8.51 28.24 1.38
C ASP A 238 -8.24 29.40 2.37
N HIS A 239 -7.05 29.47 2.98
CA HIS A 239 -6.66 30.60 3.83
C HIS A 239 -6.26 31.88 3.07
N CYS A 240 -5.87 31.77 1.79
CA CYS A 240 -5.55 32.92 0.92
C CYS A 240 -6.75 33.46 0.14
N PHE A 241 -7.94 32.87 0.25
CA PHE A 241 -9.20 33.47 -0.20
C PHE A 241 -10.17 33.88 0.95
N PRO A 242 -9.78 34.77 1.88
CA PRO A 242 -10.75 35.55 2.66
C PRO A 242 -11.31 36.76 1.88
N SER A 243 -10.87 36.99 0.64
CA SER A 243 -11.20 38.20 -0.13
C SER A 243 -12.53 38.10 -0.86
N PHE A 244 -13.62 38.04 -0.09
CA PHE A 244 -14.84 38.79 -0.38
C PHE A 244 -15.52 39.08 0.96
N ARG A 245 -14.83 39.83 1.83
CA ARG A 245 -15.52 40.72 2.76
C ARG A 245 -16.36 41.62 1.87
N VAL A 246 -17.67 41.36 1.85
CA VAL A 246 -18.67 42.29 1.35
C VAL A 246 -18.29 43.65 1.92
N VAL A 247 -17.94 44.58 1.03
CA VAL A 247 -17.82 45.98 1.40
C VAL A 247 -19.26 46.41 1.70
N GLU A 248 -19.70 46.19 2.94
CA GLU A 248 -20.75 46.98 3.53
C GLU A 248 -20.20 48.40 3.60
N LYS A 249 -20.52 49.19 2.57
CA LYS A 249 -20.52 50.64 2.70
C LYS A 249 -21.63 50.97 3.69
N GLU A 250 -21.28 51.12 4.96
CA GLU A 250 -22.08 51.89 5.89
C GLU A 250 -22.09 53.35 5.43
N LYS A 251 -23.31 53.84 5.16
CA LYS A 251 -23.82 55.23 5.13
C LYS A 251 -22.93 56.32 4.53
#